data_AF-A0A2A4SVR9-F1
#
_entry.id   AF-A0A2A4SVR9-F1
#
_cell.length_a   1.000
_cell.length_b   1.000
_cell.length_c   1.000
_cell.angle_alpha   90.00
_cell.angle_beta   90.00
_cell.angle_gamma   90.00
#
_symmetry.space_group_name_H-M   'P 1'
#
loop_
_entity.id
_entity.type
_entity.pdbx_description
1 polymer ?
#
loop_
_entity_poly.entity_id
_entity_poly.type
_entity_poly.pdbx_seq_one_letter_code
_entity_poly.pdbx_strand_id
1 'polypeptide(L)' 'MNTSIQQTEQNKLLKKRTKCEIWTRVMGYHRPVSQYNNGKTSEYYSRQTFNEQAAENSQFMKDFN' A
#
# COMPACT_ATOMS: atom_id res chain seq x y z
N MET A 1 28.74 -3.96 25.15
CA MET A 1 27.98 -3.06 26.05
C MET A 1 27.49 -1.77 25.37
N ASN A 2 27.33 -1.72 24.03
CA ASN A 2 26.92 -0.49 23.31
C ASN A 2 25.56 -0.60 22.59
N THR A 3 24.92 -1.77 22.63
CA THR A 3 23.68 -2.04 21.89
C THR A 3 22.48 -1.29 22.46
N SER A 4 22.43 -1.09 23.78
CA SER A 4 21.34 -0.38 24.47
C SER A 4 21.32 1.12 24.18
N ILE A 5 22.49 1.77 24.09
CA ILE A 5 22.60 3.19 23.76
C ILE A 5 22.16 3.42 22.31
N GLN A 6 22.61 2.60 21.37
CA GLN A 6 22.17 2.64 19.97
C GLN A 6 20.66 2.47 19.83
N GLN A 7 20.06 1.55 20.58
CA GLN A 7 18.62 1.31 20.55
C GLN A 7 17.81 2.47 21.13
N THR A 8 18.36 3.17 22.13
CA THR A 8 17.75 4.36 22.72
C THR A 8 17.76 5.55 21.74
N GLU A 9 18.84 5.71 20.98
CA GLU A 9 18.94 6.76 19.94
C GLU A 9 18.05 6.50 18.73
N GLN A 10 17.98 5.24 18.27
CA GLN A 10 17.05 4.83 17.21
C GLN A 10 15.60 5.12 17.63
N ASN A 11 15.23 4.79 18.87
CA ASN A 11 13.91 5.10 19.42
C ASN A 11 13.65 6.62 19.51
N LYS A 12 14.67 7.43 19.83
CA LYS A 12 14.57 8.89 19.87
C LYS A 12 14.35 9.48 18.47
N LEU A 13 15.02 8.95 17.44
CA LEU A 13 14.83 9.37 16.05
C LEU A 13 13.47 8.92 15.50
N LEU A 14 13.02 7.71 15.83
CA LEU A 14 11.70 7.18 15.47
C LEU A 14 10.57 8.07 16.01
N LYS A 15 10.69 8.58 17.24
CA LYS A 15 9.70 9.48 17.86
C LYS A 15 9.58 10.86 17.18
N LYS A 16 10.60 11.31 16.43
CA LYS A 16 10.57 12.59 15.72
C LYS A 16 9.91 12.52 14.34
N ARG A 17 9.58 11.32 13.84
CA ARG A 17 9.00 11.15 12.50
C ARG A 17 7.50 11.42 12.53
N THR A 18 7.02 12.17 11.54
CA THR A 18 5.60 12.30 11.23
C THR A 18 5.11 11.07 10.49
N LYS A 19 3.93 10.54 10.85
CA LYS A 19 3.33 9.43 10.10
C LYS A 19 2.90 9.91 8.72
N CYS A 20 3.29 9.18 7.67
CA CYS A 20 2.74 9.37 6.34
C CYS A 20 1.32 8.82 6.30
N GLU A 21 0.37 9.62 5.80
CA GLU A 21 -0.97 9.14 5.51
C GLU A 21 -1.04 8.58 4.10
N ILE A 22 -1.59 7.38 3.98
CA ILE A 22 -1.82 6.73 2.69
C ILE A 22 -3.26 6.97 2.29
N TRP A 23 -3.46 7.42 1.06
CA TRP A 23 -4.78 7.73 0.51
C TRP A 23 -5.11 6.80 -0.64
N THR A 24 -6.38 6.41 -0.73
CA THR A 24 -6.87 5.42 -1.71
C THR A 24 -8.22 5.84 -2.25
N ARG A 25 -8.55 5.40 -3.48
CA ARG A 25 -9.83 5.70 -4.12
C ARG A 25 -10.91 4.71 -3.69
N VAL A 26 -11.94 5.20 -3.01
CA VAL A 26 -13.12 4.43 -2.58
C VAL A 26 -14.34 4.99 -3.29
N MET A 27 -15.00 4.17 -4.13
CA MET A 27 -16.26 4.52 -4.81
C MET A 27 -16.26 5.89 -5.54
N GLY A 28 -15.10 6.37 -6.00
CA GLY A 28 -14.97 7.61 -6.79
C GLY A 28 -14.28 8.78 -6.10
N TYR A 29 -14.05 8.75 -4.78
CA TYR A 29 -13.34 9.81 -4.05
C TYR A 29 -12.13 9.26 -3.28
N HIS A 30 -11.19 10.15 -2.91
CA HIS A 30 -10.02 9.77 -2.13
C HIS A 30 -10.33 9.77 -0.64
N ARG A 31 -9.96 8.69 0.05
CA ARG A 31 -10.11 8.53 1.49
C ARG A 31 -8.79 8.04 2.10
N PRO A 32 -8.39 8.56 3.28
CA PRO A 32 -7.23 8.03 3.98
C PRO A 32 -7.49 6.61 4.47
N VAL A 33 -6.49 5.73 4.31
CA VAL A 33 -6.56 4.32 4.71
C VAL A 33 -6.69 4.18 6.24
N SER A 34 -6.18 5.15 7.00
CA SER A 34 -6.32 5.21 8.46
C SER A 34 -7.78 5.24 8.93
N GLN A 35 -8.72 5.62 8.06
CA GLN A 35 -10.16 5.69 8.37
C GLN A 35 -10.94 4.44 7.91
N TYR A 36 -10.27 3.39 7.48
CA TYR A 36 -10.94 2.16 7.07
C TYR A 36 -11.51 1.43 8.28
N ASN A 37 -12.74 0.93 8.14
CA ASN A 37 -13.29 -0.04 9.07
C ASN A 37 -13.02 -1.47 8.55
N ASN A 38 -13.26 -2.49 9.38
CA ASN A 38 -12.98 -3.88 9.02
C ASN A 38 -13.71 -4.31 7.74
N GLY A 39 -14.93 -3.84 7.51
CA GLY A 39 -15.70 -4.13 6.30
C GLY A 39 -15.06 -3.55 5.04
N LYS A 40 -14.57 -2.31 5.09
CA LYS A 40 -13.86 -1.67 3.96
C LYS A 40 -12.52 -2.34 3.67
N THR A 41 -11.82 -2.77 4.71
CA THR A 41 -10.58 -3.55 4.56
C THR A 41 -10.87 -4.89 3.86
N SER A 42 -11.90 -5.63 4.30
CA SER A 42 -12.31 -6.89 3.65
C SER A 42 -12.73 -6.68 2.20
N GLU A 43 -13.50 -5.64 1.92
CA GLU A 43 -13.92 -5.29 0.56
C GLU A 43 -12.71 -4.99 -0.33
N TYR A 44 -11.76 -4.19 0.15
CA TYR A 44 -10.53 -3.89 -0.59
C TYR A 44 -9.74 -5.15 -0.96
N TYR A 45 -9.57 -6.10 -0.03
CA TYR A 45 -8.88 -7.36 -0.31
C TYR A 45 -9.62 -8.28 -1.28
N SER A 46 -10.95 -8.13 -1.41
CA SER A 46 -11.74 -8.88 -2.38
C SER A 46 -11.69 -8.30 -3.80
N ARG A 47 -11.09 -7.10 -4.00
CA ARG A 47 -10.99 -6.47 -5.32
C ARG A 47 -10.02 -7.24 -6.21
N GLN A 48 -10.45 -7.50 -7.44
CA GLN A 48 -9.57 -8.02 -8.48
C GLN A 48 -8.83 -6.87 -9.16
N THR A 49 -7.50 -6.92 -9.14
CA THR A 49 -6.66 -5.97 -9.85
C THR A 49 -6.49 -6.41 -11.30
N PHE A 50 -6.39 -5.44 -12.20
CA PHE A 50 -5.97 -5.71 -13.56
C PHE A 50 -4.55 -6.30 -13.57
N ASN A 51 -4.35 -7.37 -14.33
CA ASN A 51 -3.04 -7.95 -14.60
C ASN A 51 -2.81 -7.93 -16.11
N GLU A 52 -1.83 -7.15 -16.55
CA GLU A 52 -1.49 -6.97 -17.96
C GLU A 52 -1.12 -8.29 -18.65
N GLN A 53 -0.42 -9.20 -17.95
CA GLN A 53 -0.04 -10.50 -18.49
C GLN A 53 -1.25 -11.44 -18.70
N ALA A 54 -2.31 -11.22 -17.93
CA ALA A 54 -3.56 -11.98 -18.07
C ALA A 54 -4.52 -11.35 -19.08
N ALA A 55 -4.20 -10.16 -19.62
CA ALA A 55 -5.02 -9.50 -20.61
C ALA A 55 -4.80 -10.15 -21.99
N GLU A 56 -5.86 -10.47 -22.72
CA GLU A 56 -5.80 -11.10 -24.05
C GLU A 56 -4.98 -10.29 -25.06
N ASN A 57 -5.00 -8.96 -24.94
CA ASN A 57 -4.19 -8.06 -25.76
C ASN A 57 -2.67 -8.28 -25.62
N SER A 58 -2.21 -8.86 -24.51
CA SER A 58 -0.80 -9.18 -24.33
C SER A 58 -0.33 -10.29 -25.27
N GLN A 59 -1.23 -11.21 -25.66
CA GLN A 59 -0.94 -12.24 -26.63
C GLN A 59 -0.95 -11.67 -28.04
N PHE A 60 -1.96 -10.84 -28.36
CA PHE A 60 -2.02 -10.09 -29.62
C PHE A 60 -0.72 -9.28 -29.85
N MET A 61 -0.26 -8.52 -28.86
CA MET A 61 0.98 -7.74 -28.98
C MET A 61 2.25 -8.59 -29.18
N LYS A 62 2.26 -9.86 -28.75
CA LYS A 62 3.39 -10.78 -28.98
C LYS A 62 3.36 -11.41 -30.37
N ASP A 63 2.18 -11.66 -30.90
CA ASP A 63 2.01 -12.34 -32.19
C ASP A 63 2.22 -11.38 -33.39
N PHE A 64 2.11 -10.06 -33.17
CA PHE A 64 2.18 -9.04 -34.23
C PHE A 64 3.35 -8.03 -34.10
N ASN A 65 4.32 -8.27 -33.21
CA ASN A 65 5.62 -7.57 -33.15
C ASN A 65 6.75 -8.47 -33.64
#